data_AF-A0A1J5FJJ8-F1
#
_entry.id   AF-A0A1J5FJJ8-F1
#
_cell.length_a   1.000
_cell.length_b   1.000
_cell.length_c   1.000
_cell.angle_alpha   90.00
_cell.angle_beta   90.00
_cell.angle_gamma   90.00
#
_symmetry.space_group_name_H-M   'P 1'
#
loop_
_entity.id
_entity.type
_entity.pdbx_description
1 polymer ?
#
loop_
_entity_poly.entity_id
_entity_poly.type
_entity_poly.pdbx_seq_one_letter_code
_entity_poly.pdbx_strand_id
1 'polypeptide(L)'
;MKKSAKPLIMYALFLIVTGTVLVLGFVGIKIENEVLTKQKLSAEEKINSLKNERINLIAEYQNYSSEERVLEIAMQKLNMIRPTEPAEIKFANKEKIEMINKILSEKYE
;
A
#
# COMPACT_ATOMS: atom_id res chain seq x y z
N MET A 1 74.07 -11.80 6.16
CA MET A 1 72.95 -12.64 6.63
C MET A 1 71.86 -12.63 5.57
N LYS A 2 71.54 -13.77 4.93
CA LYS A 2 70.45 -13.86 3.95
C LYS A 2 69.12 -13.62 4.68
N LYS A 3 68.46 -12.48 4.44
CA LYS A 3 67.10 -12.23 4.92
C LYS A 3 66.19 -13.31 4.32
N SER A 4 65.68 -14.20 5.15
CA SER A 4 64.70 -15.22 4.75
C SER A 4 63.48 -14.51 4.14
N ALA A 5 63.12 -14.85 2.91
CA ALA A 5 61.95 -14.28 2.22
C ALA A 5 60.61 -14.85 2.73
N LYS A 6 60.64 -15.94 3.50
CA LYS A 6 59.47 -16.65 4.04
C LYS A 6 58.47 -15.75 4.81
N PRO A 7 58.89 -14.86 5.74
CA PRO A 7 57.96 -13.96 6.45
C PRO A 7 57.27 -12.96 5.52
N LEU A 8 57.95 -12.51 4.46
CA LEU A 8 57.42 -11.53 3.50
C LEU A 8 56.33 -12.17 2.61
N ILE A 9 56.55 -13.43 2.19
CA ILE A 9 55.58 -14.23 1.44
C ILE A 9 54.32 -14.48 2.26
N MET A 10 54.45 -14.85 3.54
CA MET A 10 53.30 -15.04 4.44
C MET A 10 52.48 -13.77 4.62
N TYR A 11 53.14 -12.62 4.78
CA TYR A 11 52.45 -11.33 4.92
C TYR A 11 51.68 -10.95 3.65
N ALA A 12 52.28 -11.16 2.48
CA ALA A 12 51.63 -10.94 1.19
C ALA A 12 50.39 -11.85 1.00
N LEU A 13 50.51 -13.12 1.37
CA LEU A 13 49.40 -14.08 1.33
C LEU A 13 48.25 -13.65 2.24
N PHE A 14 48.56 -13.21 3.46
CA PHE A 14 47.55 -12.72 4.40
C PHE A 14 46.82 -11.48 3.87
N LEU A 15 47.53 -10.54 3.26
CA LEU A 15 46.92 -9.36 2.64
C LEU A 15 46.00 -9.72 1.49
N ILE A 16 46.40 -10.66 0.62
CA ILE A 16 45.56 -11.14 -0.49
C ILE A 16 44.28 -11.79 0.04
N VAL A 17 44.40 -12.66 1.04
CA VAL A 17 43.23 -13.33 1.65
C VAL A 17 42.30 -12.31 2.28
N THR A 18 42.83 -11.37 3.05
CA THR A 18 42.03 -10.33 3.71
C THR A 18 41.33 -9.44 2.69
N GLY A 19 42.04 -9.01 1.66
CA GLY A 19 41.46 -8.23 0.56
C GLY A 19 40.34 -8.98 -0.16
N THR A 20 40.53 -10.28 -0.41
CA THR A 20 39.52 -11.12 -1.06
C THR A 20 38.25 -11.24 -0.20
N VAL A 21 38.39 -11.47 1.11
CA VAL A 21 37.25 -11.55 2.04
C VAL A 21 36.49 -10.23 2.09
N LEU A 22 37.19 -9.09 2.10
CA LEU A 22 36.55 -7.77 2.08
C LEU A 22 35.76 -7.52 0.79
N VAL A 23 36.34 -7.86 -0.36
CA VAL A 23 35.65 -7.73 -1.66
C VAL A 23 34.42 -8.63 -1.72
N LEU A 24 34.53 -9.89 -1.30
CA LEU A 24 33.40 -10.82 -1.25
C LEU A 24 32.31 -10.35 -0.29
N GLY A 25 32.68 -9.86 0.89
CA GLY A 25 31.75 -9.29 1.86
C GLY A 25 31.00 -8.08 1.31
N PHE A 26 31.72 -7.16 0.65
CA PHE A 26 31.12 -5.98 0.01
C PHE A 26 30.14 -6.38 -1.09
N VAL A 27 30.52 -7.31 -1.97
CA VAL A 27 29.64 -7.80 -3.04
C VAL A 27 28.41 -8.48 -2.48
N GLY A 28 28.55 -9.29 -1.42
CA GLY A 28 27.42 -9.92 -0.73
C GLY A 28 26.42 -8.91 -0.20
N ILE A 29 26.90 -7.90 0.55
CA ILE A 29 26.07 -6.82 1.09
C ILE A 29 25.40 -6.01 -0.04
N LYS A 30 26.12 -5.77 -1.14
CA LYS A 30 25.57 -5.04 -2.29
C LYS A 30 24.40 -5.82 -2.93
N ILE A 31 24.58 -7.11 -3.17
CA ILE A 31 23.54 -7.97 -3.75
C ILE A 31 22.32 -8.02 -2.83
N GLU A 32 22.52 -8.19 -1.53
CA GLU A 32 21.43 -8.23 -0.56
C GLU A 32 20.63 -6.91 -0.54
N ASN A 33 21.32 -5.77 -0.57
CA ASN A 33 20.67 -4.47 -0.69
C ASN A 33 19.87 -4.31 -1.99
N GLU A 34 20.41 -4.76 -3.13
CA GLU A 34 19.69 -4.73 -4.40
C GLU A 34 18.43 -5.60 -4.35
N VAL A 35 18.51 -6.78 -3.75
CA VAL A 35 17.35 -7.68 -3.55
C VAL A 35 16.30 -7.04 -2.66
N LEU A 36 16.69 -6.50 -1.50
CA LEU A 36 15.77 -5.85 -0.57
C LEU A 36 15.12 -4.61 -1.20
N THR A 37 15.87 -3.83 -1.96
CA THR A 37 15.34 -2.66 -2.69
C THR A 37 14.29 -3.10 -3.72
N LYS A 38 14.58 -4.16 -4.49
CA LYS A 38 13.63 -4.70 -5.46
C LYS A 38 12.37 -5.25 -4.82
N GLN A 39 12.51 -5.96 -3.69
CA GLN A 39 11.37 -6.46 -2.92
C GLN A 39 10.50 -5.31 -2.39
N LYS A 40 11.12 -4.25 -1.86
CA LYS A 40 10.42 -3.06 -1.41
C LYS A 40 9.60 -2.42 -2.54
N LEU A 41 10.22 -2.21 -3.70
CA LEU A 41 9.54 -1.62 -4.86
C LEU A 41 8.35 -2.48 -5.32
N SER A 42 8.54 -3.79 -5.41
CA SER A 42 7.45 -4.71 -5.77
C SER A 42 6.30 -4.71 -4.74
N ALA A 43 6.62 -4.59 -3.45
CA ALA A 43 5.61 -4.47 -2.40
C ALA A 43 4.84 -3.14 -2.52
N GLU A 44 5.52 -2.03 -2.78
CA GLU A 44 4.89 -0.71 -3.02
C GLU A 44 3.96 -0.74 -4.25
N GLU A 45 4.41 -1.32 -5.35
CA GLU A 45 3.58 -1.52 -6.56
C GLU A 45 2.33 -2.34 -6.25
N LYS A 46 2.46 -3.43 -5.49
CA LYS A 46 1.33 -4.27 -5.08
C LYS A 46 0.34 -3.50 -4.21
N ILE A 47 0.82 -2.71 -3.25
CA ILE A 47 -0.03 -1.86 -2.41
C ILE A 47 -0.80 -0.86 -3.27
N ASN A 48 -0.12 -0.21 -4.22
CA ASN A 48 -0.77 0.75 -5.12
C ASN A 48 -1.83 0.10 -6.01
N SER A 49 -1.56 -1.10 -6.53
CA SER A 49 -2.55 -1.90 -7.27
C SER A 49 -3.79 -2.20 -6.43
N LEU A 50 -3.61 -2.69 -5.21
CA LEU A 50 -4.72 -2.99 -4.30
C LEU A 50 -5.54 -1.74 -3.91
N LYS A 51 -4.87 -0.59 -3.73
CA LYS A 51 -5.57 0.68 -3.50
C LYS A 51 -6.42 1.08 -4.70
N ASN A 52 -5.89 0.97 -5.92
CA ASN A 52 -6.64 1.27 -7.14
C ASN A 52 -7.84 0.33 -7.31
N GLU A 53 -7.64 -0.96 -7.07
CA GLU A 53 -8.72 -1.95 -7.08
C GLU A 53 -9.82 -1.59 -6.07
N ARG A 54 -9.44 -1.22 -4.84
CA ARG A 54 -10.40 -0.76 -3.83
C ARG A 54 -11.18 0.48 -4.28
N ILE A 55 -10.52 1.46 -4.88
CA ILE A 55 -11.16 2.67 -5.39
C ILE A 55 -12.18 2.31 -6.49
N ASN A 56 -11.81 1.42 -7.41
CA ASN A 56 -12.71 0.95 -8.45
C ASN A 56 -13.94 0.23 -7.87
N LEU A 57 -13.74 -0.68 -6.91
CA LEU A 57 -14.85 -1.36 -6.23
C LEU A 57 -15.78 -0.39 -5.50
N ILE A 58 -15.23 0.66 -4.89
CA ILE A 58 -16.05 1.72 -4.26
C ILE A 58 -16.84 2.49 -5.32
N ALA A 59 -16.22 2.85 -6.44
CA ALA A 59 -16.91 3.53 -7.54
C ALA A 59 -18.00 2.65 -8.16
N GLU A 60 -17.74 1.36 -8.35
CA GLU A 60 -18.76 0.40 -8.78
C GLU A 60 -19.91 0.31 -7.78
N TYR A 61 -19.60 0.13 -6.49
CA TYR A 61 -20.61 0.12 -5.43
C TYR A 61 -21.46 1.38 -5.45
N GLN A 62 -20.83 2.56 -5.52
CA GLN A 62 -21.53 3.84 -5.63
C GLN A 62 -22.45 3.88 -6.85
N ASN A 63 -21.99 3.39 -8.00
CA ASN A 63 -22.79 3.29 -9.21
C ASN A 63 -23.99 2.32 -9.05
N TYR A 64 -23.79 1.16 -8.41
CA TYR A 64 -24.88 0.22 -8.09
C TYR A 64 -25.89 0.80 -7.08
N SER A 65 -25.42 1.59 -6.12
CA SER A 65 -26.25 2.25 -5.11
C SER A 65 -26.84 3.60 -5.56
N SER A 66 -26.51 4.05 -6.77
CA SER A 66 -26.94 5.37 -7.25
C SER A 66 -28.45 5.41 -7.35
N GLU A 67 -29.06 6.49 -6.86
CA GLU A 67 -30.52 6.66 -6.89
C GLU A 67 -31.06 6.50 -8.31
N GLU A 68 -30.34 7.04 -9.30
CA GLU A 68 -30.69 6.93 -10.72
C GLU A 68 -30.83 5.47 -11.17
N ARG A 69 -29.83 4.64 -10.89
CA ARG A 69 -29.85 3.22 -11.28
C ARG A 69 -30.86 2.41 -10.48
N VAL A 70 -31.01 2.72 -9.18
CA VAL A 70 -31.99 2.06 -8.31
C VAL A 70 -33.41 2.39 -8.76
N LEU A 71 -33.70 3.66 -9.07
CA LEU A 71 -34.98 4.11 -9.60
C LEU A 71 -35.27 3.47 -10.95
N GLU A 72 -34.30 3.43 -11.87
CA GLU A 72 -34.45 2.79 -13.17
C GLU A 72 -34.85 1.31 -13.01
N ILE A 73 -34.13 0.55 -12.19
CA ILE A 73 -34.43 -0.86 -11.92
C ILE A 73 -35.81 -1.01 -11.26
N ALA A 74 -36.11 -0.20 -10.23
CA ALA A 74 -37.37 -0.29 -9.51
C ALA A 74 -38.58 0.03 -10.41
N MET A 75 -38.48 1.08 -11.23
CA MET A 75 -39.57 1.50 -12.12
C MET A 75 -39.70 0.59 -13.32
N GLN A 76 -38.60 0.27 -14.02
CA GLN A 76 -38.66 -0.45 -15.30
C GLN A 76 -38.72 -1.97 -15.13
N LYS A 77 -38.05 -2.54 -14.13
CA LYS A 77 -37.97 -4.00 -13.96
C LYS A 77 -38.92 -4.53 -12.90
N LEU A 78 -39.20 -3.74 -11.86
CA LEU A 78 -40.05 -4.14 -10.75
C LEU A 78 -41.44 -3.50 -10.78
N ASN A 79 -41.75 -2.67 -11.79
CA ASN A 79 -43.00 -1.92 -11.94
C ASN A 79 -43.40 -1.14 -10.68
N MET A 80 -42.41 -0.66 -9.92
CA MET A 80 -42.64 0.16 -8.74
C MET A 80 -42.90 1.60 -9.16
N ILE A 81 -43.81 2.27 -8.45
CA ILE A 81 -44.18 3.66 -8.72
C ILE A 81 -43.47 4.53 -7.67
N ARG A 82 -42.80 5.59 -8.12
CA ARG A 82 -42.19 6.57 -7.20
C ARG A 82 -43.31 7.28 -6.44
N PRO A 83 -43.35 7.21 -5.10
CA PRO A 83 -44.34 7.95 -4.33
C PRO A 83 -44.07 9.46 -4.47
N THR A 84 -45.13 10.23 -4.73
CA THR A 84 -45.08 11.70 -4.86
C THR A 84 -44.88 12.41 -3.52
N GLU A 85 -45.13 11.73 -2.40
CA GLU A 85 -44.94 12.24 -1.05
C GLU A 85 -44.10 11.26 -0.20
N PRO A 86 -43.21 11.75 0.66
CA PRO A 86 -42.43 10.90 1.55
C PRO A 86 -43.33 10.17 2.56
N ALA A 87 -43.19 8.85 2.67
CA ALA A 87 -43.98 8.02 3.58
C ALA A 87 -43.74 8.35 5.07
N GLU A 88 -42.54 8.82 5.42
CA GLU A 88 -42.21 9.39 6.74
C GLU A 88 -41.22 10.55 6.57
N ILE A 89 -41.52 11.71 7.14
CA ILE A 89 -40.57 12.83 7.25
C ILE A 89 -39.93 12.76 8.63
N LYS A 90 -38.64 12.41 8.70
CA LYS A 90 -37.85 12.45 9.94
C LYS A 90 -36.99 13.70 9.96
N PHE A 91 -37.28 14.60 10.89
CA PHE A 91 -36.47 15.78 11.13
C PHE A 91 -35.20 15.37 11.90
N ALA A 92 -34.05 15.45 11.23
CA ALA A 92 -32.78 15.23 11.87
C ALA A 92 -32.30 16.54 12.54
N ASN A 93 -31.91 16.48 13.81
CA ASN A 93 -31.30 17.62 14.50
C ASN A 93 -29.87 17.83 13.95
N LYS A 94 -29.64 18.98 13.31
CA LYS A 94 -28.34 19.38 12.74
C LYS A 94 -27.21 19.37 13.76
N GLU A 95 -27.47 19.76 15.01
CA GLU A 95 -26.47 19.84 16.07
C GLU A 95 -25.91 18.44 16.40
N LYS A 96 -26.77 17.42 16.38
CA LYS A 96 -26.33 16.03 16.60
C LYS A 96 -25.49 15.51 15.44
N ILE A 97 -25.76 15.94 14.22
CA ILE A 97 -24.97 15.55 13.04
C ILE A 97 -23.58 16.20 13.09
N GLU A 98 -23.50 17.49 13.43
CA GLU A 98 -22.21 18.17 13.61
C GLU A 98 -21.38 17.56 14.74
N MET A 99 -22.02 17.20 15.85
CA MET A 99 -21.33 16.54 16.97
C MET A 99 -20.75 15.17 16.56
N ILE A 100 -21.52 14.37 15.80
CA ILE A 100 -21.04 13.08 15.29
C ILE A 100 -19.90 13.26 14.29
N ASN A 101 -20.00 14.24 13.39
CA ASN A 101 -18.94 14.53 12.42
C ASN A 101 -17.64 14.98 13.11
N LYS A 102 -17.73 15.77 14.17
CA LYS A 102 -16.58 16.20 14.97
C LYS A 102 -15.90 15.02 15.68
N ILE A 103 -16.69 14.09 16.23
CA ILE A 103 -16.16 12.87 16.85
C ILE A 103 -15.49 11.98 15.81
N LEU A 104 -16.03 11.91 14.59
CA LEU A 104 -15.44 11.13 13.50
C LEU A 104 -14.12 11.75 13.01
N SER A 105 -14.03 13.08 12.89
CA SER A 105 -12.77 13.73 12.51
C SER A 105 -11.68 13.55 13.57
N GLU A 106 -12.01 13.70 14.86
CA GLU A 106 -11.02 13.55 15.96
C GLU A 106 -10.50 12.11 16.14
N LYS A 107 -11.21 11.10 15.64
CA LYS A 107 -10.86 9.68 15.82
C LYS A 107 -10.08 9.08 14.65
N TYR A 108 -10.15 9.71 13.47
CA TYR A 108 -9.60 9.16 12.23
C TYR A 108 -8.67 10.12 11.46
N GLU A 109 -8.47 11.35 11.93
CA GLU A 109 -7.29 12.19 11.63
C GLU A 109 -6.22 12.05 12.73
#